data_AF-A8G171-F1
#
_entry.id   AF-A8G171-F1
#
_cell.length_a   1.000
_cell.length_b   1.000
_cell.length_c   1.000
_cell.angle_alpha   90.00
_cell.angle_beta   90.00
_cell.angle_gamma   90.00
#
_symmetry.space_group_name_H-M   'P 1'
#
loop_
_entity.id
_entity.type
_entity.pdbx_description
1 polymer ?
#
loop_
_entity_poly.entity_id
_entity_poly.type
_entity_poly.pdbx_seq_one_letter_code
_entity_poly.pdbx_strand_id
1 'polypeptide(L)'
;MLGGDRKSQQGKEIKLNYDEIKEFIAPALIIIGWGILFLNAEKTATRNETRALCDKCIKSLEEIMKLVSNQHLTKPKRKSKAKLSQFIEQSISFHLTSIEINSKYIERKSCKTFVKQDNILELRQKSGQPDGYDDIQDLTLDMIEGIESSYTEKFGSTWYFLIPFPIQVTFWVSLWLLIYFYLGNKLYPFVT
;
A
#
# COMPACT_ATOMS: atom_id res chain seq x y z
N MET A 1 11.13 -44.90 57.36
CA MET A 1 10.43 -43.66 56.95
C MET A 1 11.40 -42.76 56.19
N LEU A 2 11.59 -42.96 54.89
CA LEU A 2 12.42 -42.10 54.03
C LEU A 2 11.81 -42.12 52.61
N GLY A 3 10.73 -41.37 52.41
CA GLY A 3 10.01 -41.34 51.12
C GLY A 3 9.29 -40.03 50.80
N GLY A 4 9.43 -38.99 51.64
CA GLY A 4 8.66 -37.75 51.52
C GLY A 4 9.28 -36.67 50.61
N ASP A 5 10.61 -36.61 50.47
CA ASP A 5 11.25 -35.39 49.94
C ASP A 5 11.44 -35.35 48.41
N ARG A 6 11.57 -36.50 47.73
CA ARG A 6 11.82 -36.51 46.27
C ARG A 6 10.63 -36.00 45.45
N LYS A 7 9.39 -36.30 45.87
CA LYS A 7 8.18 -35.80 45.18
C LYS A 7 7.98 -34.28 45.38
N SER A 8 8.39 -33.75 46.53
CA SER A 8 8.32 -32.31 46.84
C SER A 8 9.36 -31.50 46.05
N GLN A 9 10.58 -32.03 45.91
CA GLN A 9 11.64 -31.39 45.11
C GLN A 9 11.35 -31.45 43.60
N GLN A 10 10.90 -32.59 43.06
CA GLN A 10 10.48 -32.68 41.66
C GLN A 10 9.30 -31.74 41.34
N GLY A 11 8.30 -31.64 42.22
CA GLY A 11 7.17 -30.72 42.03
C GLY A 11 7.57 -29.24 42.09
N LYS A 12 8.62 -28.89 42.86
CA LYS A 12 9.16 -27.53 42.92
C LYS A 12 10.04 -27.19 41.72
N GLU A 13 10.90 -28.11 41.27
CA GLU A 13 11.75 -27.90 40.07
C GLU A 13 10.92 -27.79 38.79
N ILE A 14 9.86 -28.61 38.64
CA ILE A 14 8.96 -28.53 37.48
C ILE A 14 8.15 -27.22 37.49
N LYS A 15 7.73 -26.73 38.67
CA LYS A 15 7.06 -25.43 38.80
C LYS A 15 7.99 -24.25 38.50
N LEU A 16 9.23 -24.27 39.00
CA LEU A 16 10.20 -23.19 38.75
C LEU A 16 10.50 -23.05 37.25
N ASN A 17 10.70 -24.17 36.57
CA ASN A 17 11.00 -24.19 35.13
C ASN A 17 9.79 -23.72 34.28
N TYR A 18 8.55 -23.99 34.74
CA TYR A 18 7.34 -23.50 34.07
C TYR A 18 7.16 -21.99 34.19
N ASP A 19 7.41 -21.41 35.38
CA ASP A 19 7.28 -19.96 35.58
C ASP A 19 8.33 -19.21 34.74
N GLU A 20 9.56 -19.72 34.64
CA GLU A 20 10.61 -19.16 33.76
C GLU A 20 10.25 -19.28 32.27
N ILE A 21 9.75 -20.44 31.82
CA ILE A 21 9.32 -20.63 30.43
C ILE A 21 8.12 -19.74 30.09
N LYS A 22 7.15 -19.59 31.02
CA LYS A 22 5.98 -18.72 30.84
C LYS A 22 6.38 -17.25 30.78
N GLU A 23 7.32 -16.82 31.62
CA GLU A 23 7.88 -15.48 31.60
C GLU A 23 8.64 -15.16 30.31
N PHE A 24 9.19 -16.16 29.61
CA PHE A 24 9.88 -15.95 28.35
C PHE A 24 8.99 -16.08 27.11
N ILE A 25 8.08 -17.06 27.11
CA ILE A 25 7.19 -17.33 25.98
C ILE A 25 6.15 -16.21 25.85
N ALA A 26 5.54 -15.74 26.94
CA ALA A 26 4.48 -14.74 26.84
C ALA A 26 4.95 -13.41 26.20
N PRO A 27 6.11 -12.82 26.56
CA PRO A 27 6.64 -11.63 25.88
C PRO A 27 7.03 -11.91 24.42
N ALA A 28 7.62 -13.08 24.13
CA ALA A 28 7.99 -13.44 22.76
C ALA A 28 6.76 -13.53 21.85
N LEU A 29 5.67 -14.11 22.36
CA LEU A 29 4.39 -14.18 21.65
C LEU A 29 3.77 -12.80 21.42
N ILE A 30 3.87 -11.91 22.40
CA ILE A 30 3.41 -10.51 22.26
C ILE A 30 4.20 -9.82 21.15
N ILE A 31 5.53 -9.94 21.13
CA ILE A 31 6.38 -9.33 20.09
C ILE A 31 6.01 -9.88 18.70
N ILE A 32 5.85 -11.20 18.56
CA ILE A 32 5.48 -11.83 17.28
C ILE A 32 4.07 -11.38 16.84
N GLY A 33 3.10 -11.38 17.75
CA GLY A 33 1.72 -10.96 17.47
C GLY A 33 1.65 -9.51 16.99
N TRP A 34 2.34 -8.59 17.67
CA TRP A 34 2.46 -7.21 17.22
C TRP A 34 3.19 -7.09 15.89
N GLY A 35 4.26 -7.86 15.67
CA GLY A 35 4.96 -7.87 14.39
C GLY A 35 4.05 -8.21 13.21
N ILE A 36 3.20 -9.23 13.36
CA ILE A 36 2.22 -9.61 12.32
C ILE A 36 1.18 -8.49 12.10
N LEU A 37 0.68 -7.88 13.18
CA LEU A 37 -0.26 -6.75 13.08
C LEU A 37 0.37 -5.54 12.36
N PHE A 38 1.60 -5.18 12.74
CA PHE A 38 2.34 -4.08 12.12
C PHE A 38 2.58 -4.31 10.63
N LEU A 39 3.03 -5.51 10.23
CA LEU A 39 3.26 -5.82 8.81
C LEU A 39 1.98 -5.72 7.97
N ASN A 40 0.84 -6.12 8.54
CA ASN A 40 -0.45 -6.02 7.83
C ASN A 40 -0.99 -4.58 7.79
N ALA A 41 -0.84 -3.83 8.89
CA ALA A 41 -1.19 -2.42 8.94
C ALA A 41 -0.36 -1.60 7.95
N GLU A 42 0.96 -1.84 7.90
CA GLU A 42 1.88 -1.19 6.98
C GLU A 42 1.49 -1.46 5.52
N LYS A 43 1.25 -2.74 5.15
CA LYS A 43 0.78 -3.10 3.80
C LYS A 43 -0.50 -2.38 3.40
N THR A 44 -1.47 -2.30 4.32
CA THR A 44 -2.75 -1.62 4.08
C THR A 44 -2.54 -0.11 3.92
N ALA A 45 -1.69 0.48 4.76
CA ALA A 45 -1.33 1.89 4.67
C ALA A 45 -0.64 2.20 3.33
N THR A 46 0.36 1.41 2.92
CA THR A 46 1.03 1.56 1.63
C THR A 46 0.05 1.48 0.47
N ARG A 47 -0.91 0.55 0.50
CA ARG A 47 -1.95 0.44 -0.54
C ARG A 47 -2.82 1.69 -0.61
N ASN A 48 -3.36 2.13 0.52
CA ASN A 48 -4.28 3.27 0.58
C ASN A 48 -3.57 4.58 0.19
N GLU A 49 -2.33 4.75 0.64
CA GLU A 49 -1.51 5.89 0.28
C GLU A 49 -1.15 5.89 -1.21
N THR A 50 -0.76 4.73 -1.75
CA THR A 50 -0.48 4.59 -3.19
C THR A 50 -1.73 4.91 -4.01
N ARG A 51 -2.92 4.45 -3.58
CA ARG A 51 -4.19 4.80 -4.25
C ARG A 51 -4.44 6.30 -4.23
N ALA A 52 -4.29 6.94 -3.06
CA ALA A 52 -4.50 8.37 -2.93
C ALA A 52 -3.54 9.19 -3.84
N LEU A 53 -2.32 8.71 -4.04
CA LEU A 53 -1.36 9.33 -4.97
C LEU A 53 -1.71 9.08 -6.44
N CYS A 54 -2.20 7.88 -6.78
CA CYS A 54 -2.71 7.58 -8.12
C CYS A 54 -3.90 8.49 -8.46
N ASP A 55 -4.86 8.62 -7.54
CA ASP A 55 -6.04 9.49 -7.72
C ASP A 55 -5.62 10.97 -7.89
N LYS A 56 -4.58 11.43 -7.19
CA LYS A 56 -4.01 12.79 -7.40
C LYS A 56 -3.40 12.97 -8.79
N CYS A 57 -2.73 11.94 -9.31
CA CYS A 57 -2.19 11.97 -10.67
C CYS A 57 -3.31 12.00 -11.71
N ILE A 58 -4.30 11.12 -11.57
CA ILE A 58 -5.50 11.08 -12.43
C ILE A 58 -6.21 12.42 -12.43
N LYS A 59 -6.44 13.01 -11.25
CA LYS A 59 -7.06 14.34 -11.14
C LYS A 59 -6.26 15.43 -11.86
N SER A 60 -4.93 15.38 -11.77
CA SER A 60 -4.07 16.34 -12.49
C SER A 60 -4.13 16.15 -14.01
N LEU A 61 -4.26 14.90 -14.47
CA LEU A 61 -4.48 14.54 -15.88
C LEU A 61 -5.85 15.02 -16.37
N GLU A 62 -6.92 14.84 -15.58
CA GLU A 62 -8.25 15.38 -15.88
C GLU A 62 -8.27 16.92 -15.96
N GLU A 63 -7.49 17.59 -15.11
CA GLU A 63 -7.32 19.05 -15.16
C GLU A 63 -6.63 19.49 -16.46
N ILE A 64 -5.61 18.75 -16.92
CA ILE A 64 -4.99 18.97 -18.24
C ILE A 64 -6.04 18.81 -19.37
N MET A 65 -6.84 17.75 -19.36
CA MET A 65 -7.90 17.55 -20.37
C MET A 65 -8.91 18.70 -20.37
N LYS A 66 -9.35 19.16 -19.19
CA LYS A 66 -10.29 20.29 -19.07
C LYS A 66 -9.69 21.58 -19.62
N LEU A 67 -8.41 21.86 -19.35
CA LEU A 67 -7.72 23.04 -19.87
C LEU A 67 -7.67 23.03 -21.40
N VAL A 68 -7.38 21.88 -21.99
CA VAL A 68 -7.32 21.68 -23.45
C VAL A 68 -8.72 21.79 -24.09
N SER A 69 -9.72 21.12 -23.53
CA SER A 69 -11.10 21.12 -24.04
C SER A 69 -11.75 22.51 -24.01
N ASN A 70 -11.52 23.28 -22.93
CA ASN A 70 -12.01 24.66 -22.81
C ASN A 70 -11.41 25.61 -23.87
N GLN A 71 -10.24 25.26 -24.41
CA GLN A 71 -9.60 26.04 -25.46
C GLN A 71 -10.20 25.78 -26.85
N HIS A 72 -10.66 24.56 -27.13
CA HIS A 72 -11.43 24.25 -28.34
C HIS A 72 -12.72 25.09 -28.44
N LEU A 73 -13.32 25.44 -27.30
CA LEU A 73 -14.58 26.18 -27.22
C LEU A 73 -14.41 27.69 -27.32
N THR A 74 -13.25 28.24 -26.95
CA THR A 74 -12.99 29.68 -26.99
C THR A 74 -12.20 30.02 -28.25
N LYS A 75 -12.77 30.81 -29.17
CA LYS A 75 -12.06 31.38 -30.33
C LYS A 75 -11.46 32.76 -29.97
N PRO A 76 -10.22 32.85 -29.45
CA PRO A 76 -9.60 34.15 -29.14
C PRO A 76 -9.24 34.96 -30.40
N LYS A 77 -9.35 36.29 -30.29
CA LYS A 77 -8.81 37.25 -31.27
C LYS A 77 -7.29 37.06 -31.41
N ARG A 78 -6.74 37.13 -32.65
CA ARG A 78 -5.34 36.81 -33.01
C ARG A 78 -4.23 37.29 -32.05
N LYS A 79 -4.34 38.48 -31.45
CA LYS A 79 -3.34 39.03 -30.50
C LYS A 79 -3.40 38.44 -29.08
N SER A 80 -4.52 37.82 -28.71
CA SER A 80 -4.74 37.13 -27.44
C SER A 80 -4.35 35.64 -27.49
N LYS A 81 -4.13 35.07 -28.69
CA LYS A 81 -3.77 33.66 -28.87
C LYS A 81 -2.42 33.30 -28.26
N ALA A 82 -1.39 34.09 -28.50
CA ALA A 82 -0.03 33.80 -28.04
C ALA A 82 0.12 33.86 -26.50
N LYS A 83 -0.53 34.83 -25.84
CA LYS A 83 -0.53 34.90 -24.37
C LYS A 83 -1.33 33.75 -23.73
N LEU A 84 -2.44 33.35 -24.38
CA LEU A 84 -3.28 32.25 -23.90
C LEU A 84 -2.58 30.89 -24.08
N SER A 85 -1.91 30.66 -25.21
CA SER A 85 -1.14 29.42 -25.42
C SER A 85 0.00 29.29 -24.43
N GLN A 86 0.73 30.38 -24.16
CA GLN A 86 1.82 30.39 -23.20
C GLN A 86 1.34 30.13 -21.75
N PHE A 87 0.17 30.66 -21.37
CA PHE A 87 -0.45 30.38 -20.06
C PHE A 87 -0.86 28.91 -19.91
N ILE A 88 -1.38 28.31 -20.98
CA ILE A 88 -1.81 26.91 -20.99
C ILE A 88 -0.60 25.97 -20.95
N GLU A 89 0.43 26.25 -21.73
CA GLU A 89 1.69 25.51 -21.68
C GLU A 89 2.30 25.54 -20.27
N GLN A 90 2.28 26.71 -19.61
CA GLN A 90 2.71 26.83 -18.21
C GLN A 90 1.85 26.02 -17.25
N SER A 91 0.53 26.03 -17.43
CA SER A 91 -0.41 25.29 -16.59
C SER A 91 -0.28 23.77 -16.78
N ILE A 92 -0.18 23.29 -18.03
CA ILE A 92 0.10 21.89 -18.35
C ILE A 92 1.44 21.47 -17.75
N SER A 93 2.49 22.28 -17.90
CA SER A 93 3.81 22.01 -17.32
C SER A 93 3.77 21.92 -15.78
N PHE A 94 2.96 22.75 -15.12
CA PHE A 94 2.74 22.68 -13.68
C PHE A 94 2.08 21.34 -13.27
N HIS A 95 1.00 20.94 -13.92
CA HIS A 95 0.34 19.65 -13.65
C HIS A 95 1.25 18.45 -13.96
N LEU A 96 2.02 18.50 -15.05
CA LEU A 96 3.02 17.46 -15.38
C LEU A 96 4.12 17.35 -14.32
N THR A 97 4.58 18.47 -13.76
CA THR A 97 5.57 18.46 -12.68
C THR A 97 5.00 17.82 -11.41
N SER A 98 3.74 18.11 -11.07
CA SER A 98 3.04 17.45 -9.96
C SER A 98 2.93 15.93 -10.18
N ILE A 99 2.58 15.50 -11.39
CA ILE A 99 2.52 14.08 -11.77
C ILE A 99 3.89 13.42 -11.66
N GLU A 100 4.96 14.08 -12.10
CA GLU A 100 6.32 13.56 -12.03
C GLU A 100 6.78 13.33 -10.58
N ILE A 101 6.51 14.29 -9.69
CA ILE A 101 6.84 14.18 -8.26
C ILE A 101 6.06 13.03 -7.62
N ASN A 102 4.75 12.96 -7.86
CA ASN A 102 3.90 11.91 -7.30
C ASN A 102 4.28 10.53 -7.86
N SER A 103 4.61 10.43 -9.15
CA SER A 103 5.06 9.18 -9.79
C SER A 103 6.35 8.66 -9.15
N LYS A 104 7.35 9.52 -8.95
CA LYS A 104 8.60 9.14 -8.24
C LYS A 104 8.33 8.67 -6.81
N TYR A 105 7.37 9.30 -6.12
CA TYR A 105 7.00 8.89 -4.77
C TYR A 105 6.31 7.53 -4.75
N ILE A 106 5.37 7.30 -5.67
CA ILE A 106 4.70 6.00 -5.85
C ILE A 106 5.73 4.92 -6.15
N GLU A 107 6.68 5.16 -7.05
CA GLU A 107 7.71 4.21 -7.43
C GLU A 107 8.59 3.83 -6.23
N ARG A 108 9.01 4.81 -5.42
CA ARG A 108 9.79 4.55 -4.20
C ARG A 108 9.05 3.67 -3.19
N LYS A 109 7.73 3.83 -3.05
CA LYS A 109 6.95 3.06 -2.06
C LYS A 109 6.46 1.71 -2.57
N SER A 110 6.06 1.65 -3.83
CA SER A 110 5.45 0.45 -4.42
C SER A 110 6.46 -0.44 -5.17
N CYS A 111 7.67 0.08 -5.44
CA CYS A 111 8.69 -0.51 -6.30
C CYS A 111 8.13 -0.88 -7.69
N LYS A 112 7.15 -0.12 -8.18
CA LYS A 112 6.56 -0.28 -9.50
C LYS A 112 6.39 1.08 -10.15
N THR A 113 6.65 1.16 -11.44
CA THR A 113 6.48 2.36 -12.25
C THR A 113 5.03 2.44 -12.72
N PHE A 114 4.29 3.46 -12.28
CA PHE A 114 2.88 3.68 -12.65
C PHE A 114 2.73 4.64 -13.83
N VAL A 115 3.61 5.63 -13.92
CA VAL A 115 3.63 6.62 -14.99
C VAL A 115 4.99 6.59 -15.65
N LYS A 116 5.03 6.30 -16.96
CA LYS A 116 6.26 6.32 -17.75
C LYS A 116 6.71 7.76 -17.97
N GLN A 117 8.01 8.01 -17.82
CA GLN A 117 8.59 9.34 -18.08
C GLN A 117 8.44 9.76 -19.55
N ASP A 118 8.46 8.79 -20.46
CA ASP A 118 8.28 9.04 -21.90
C ASP A 118 6.93 9.71 -22.20
N ASN A 119 5.85 9.25 -21.56
CA ASN A 119 4.51 9.83 -21.74
C ASN A 119 4.44 11.29 -21.22
N ILE A 120 5.16 11.60 -20.14
CA ILE A 120 5.26 12.97 -19.59
C ILE A 120 6.02 13.88 -20.55
N LEU A 121 7.10 13.37 -21.16
CA LEU A 121 7.88 14.11 -22.15
C LEU A 121 7.08 14.34 -23.43
N GLU A 122 6.32 13.34 -23.88
CA GLU A 122 5.46 13.46 -25.05
C GLU A 122 4.33 14.48 -24.83
N LEU A 123 3.67 14.47 -23.67
CA LEU A 123 2.69 15.51 -23.29
C LEU A 123 3.32 16.91 -23.27
N ARG A 124 4.54 17.04 -22.74
CA ARG A 124 5.25 18.33 -22.72
C ARG A 124 5.57 18.81 -24.15
N GLN A 125 6.02 17.92 -25.03
CA GLN A 125 6.30 18.26 -26.43
C GLN A 125 5.04 18.64 -27.19
N LYS A 126 3.95 17.87 -27.04
CA LYS A 126 2.66 18.15 -27.69
C LYS A 126 2.01 19.42 -27.17
N SER A 127 2.21 19.77 -25.89
CA SER A 127 1.68 21.00 -25.30
C SER A 127 2.21 22.30 -25.93
N GLY A 128 3.39 22.24 -26.56
CA GLY A 128 3.97 23.35 -27.32
C GLY A 128 3.42 23.49 -28.75
N GLN A 129 2.60 22.55 -29.21
CA GLN A 129 2.03 22.55 -30.56
C GLN A 129 0.54 22.94 -30.52
N PRO A 130 0.13 23.99 -31.25
CA PRO A 130 -1.24 24.52 -31.19
C PRO A 130 -2.31 23.62 -31.83
N ASP A 131 -1.91 22.56 -32.55
CA ASP A 131 -2.83 21.62 -33.20
C ASP A 131 -2.82 20.22 -32.53
N GLY A 132 -1.99 20.00 -31.50
CA GLY A 132 -1.82 18.70 -30.83
C GLY A 132 -2.79 18.42 -29.69
N TYR A 133 -3.89 19.16 -29.59
CA TYR A 133 -4.78 19.14 -28.44
C TYR A 133 -5.62 17.86 -28.33
N ASP A 134 -6.07 17.32 -29.46
CA ASP A 134 -6.76 16.01 -29.50
C ASP A 134 -5.78 14.89 -29.09
N ASP A 135 -4.55 14.92 -29.60
CA ASP A 135 -3.49 13.97 -29.23
C ASP A 135 -3.10 14.03 -27.75
N ILE A 136 -3.17 15.22 -27.14
CA ILE A 136 -2.96 15.40 -25.69
C ILE A 136 -4.09 14.72 -24.93
N GLN A 137 -5.33 14.85 -25.39
CA GLN A 137 -6.48 14.24 -24.73
C GLN A 137 -6.40 12.72 -24.77
N ASP A 138 -6.09 12.13 -25.93
CA ASP A 138 -5.92 10.69 -26.10
C ASP A 138 -4.77 10.15 -25.24
N LEU A 139 -3.60 10.79 -25.29
CA LEU A 139 -2.45 10.39 -24.48
C LEU A 139 -2.74 10.50 -22.97
N THR A 140 -3.54 11.48 -22.57
CA THR A 140 -3.94 11.66 -21.17
C THR A 140 -4.88 10.54 -20.70
N LEU A 141 -5.81 10.11 -21.56
CA LEU A 141 -6.68 8.96 -21.30
C LEU A 141 -5.87 7.66 -21.19
N ASP A 142 -4.95 7.42 -22.11
CA ASP A 142 -4.04 6.27 -22.08
C ASP A 142 -3.22 6.22 -20.77
N MET A 143 -2.79 7.39 -20.29
CA MET A 143 -2.07 7.50 -19.01
C MET A 143 -2.97 7.19 -17.82
N ILE A 144 -4.24 7.63 -17.81
CA ILE A 144 -5.19 7.31 -16.75
C ILE A 144 -5.43 5.80 -16.70
N GLU A 145 -5.74 5.19 -17.85
CA GLU A 145 -5.93 3.73 -17.95
C GLU A 145 -4.68 2.96 -17.53
N GLY A 146 -3.49 3.45 -17.92
CA GLY A 146 -2.21 2.88 -17.53
C GLY A 146 -1.97 2.91 -16.02
N ILE A 147 -2.35 4.00 -15.35
CA ILE A 147 -2.27 4.13 -13.88
C ILE A 147 -3.20 3.14 -13.20
N GLU A 148 -4.46 3.05 -13.65
CA GLU A 148 -5.46 2.16 -13.06
C GLU A 148 -5.12 0.68 -13.26
N SER A 149 -4.66 0.32 -14.46
CA SER A 149 -4.18 -1.01 -14.78
C SER A 149 -2.97 -1.38 -13.92
N SER A 150 -1.99 -0.48 -13.79
CA SER A 150 -0.79 -0.70 -12.96
C SER A 150 -1.14 -0.88 -11.48
N TYR A 151 -2.10 -0.10 -10.97
CA TYR A 151 -2.62 -0.21 -9.60
C TYR A 151 -3.30 -1.56 -9.38
N THR A 152 -4.17 -1.94 -10.31
CA THR A 152 -4.91 -3.20 -10.24
C THR A 152 -3.99 -4.41 -10.37
N GLU A 153 -2.97 -4.36 -11.21
CA GLU A 153 -1.99 -5.44 -11.31
C GLU A 153 -1.15 -5.57 -10.02
N LYS A 154 -0.77 -4.44 -9.39
CA LYS A 154 0.05 -4.45 -8.17
C LYS A 154 -0.73 -4.88 -6.93
N PHE A 155 -1.96 -4.41 -6.79
CA PHE A 155 -2.77 -4.56 -5.57
C PHE A 155 -4.05 -5.37 -5.75
N GLY A 156 -4.44 -5.69 -6.98
CA GLY A 156 -5.68 -6.39 -7.34
C GLY A 156 -5.55 -7.90 -7.42
N SER A 157 -4.38 -8.49 -7.19
CA SER A 157 -4.26 -9.95 -7.02
C SER A 157 -5.15 -10.40 -5.85
N THR A 158 -6.22 -11.10 -6.19
CA THR A 158 -7.33 -11.54 -5.31
C THR A 158 -6.87 -12.48 -4.20
N TRP A 159 -5.64 -13.00 -4.25
CA TRP A 159 -5.06 -13.87 -3.23
C TRP A 159 -4.99 -13.22 -1.84
N TYR A 160 -4.97 -11.89 -1.76
CA TYR A 160 -5.00 -11.16 -0.48
C TYR A 160 -6.40 -11.01 0.12
N PHE A 161 -7.46 -11.28 -0.65
CA PHE A 161 -8.85 -11.29 -0.18
C PHE A 161 -9.31 -12.66 0.32
N LEU A 162 -8.51 -13.72 0.09
CA LEU A 162 -8.96 -15.09 0.38
C LEU A 162 -9.21 -15.33 1.87
N ILE A 163 -8.57 -14.56 2.75
CA ILE A 163 -8.77 -14.64 4.19
C ILE A 163 -8.94 -13.23 4.75
N PRO A 164 -10.19 -12.81 5.04
CA PRO A 164 -10.47 -11.57 5.76
C PRO A 164 -9.61 -11.42 7.01
N PHE A 165 -9.18 -10.19 7.31
CA PHE A 165 -8.35 -9.87 8.48
C PHE A 165 -8.85 -10.53 9.79
N PRO A 166 -10.16 -10.56 10.12
CA PRO A 166 -10.64 -11.25 11.31
C PRO A 166 -10.35 -12.76 11.31
N ILE A 167 -10.37 -13.40 10.14
CA ILE A 167 -10.11 -14.84 9.99
C ILE A 167 -8.61 -15.12 10.12
N GLN A 168 -7.74 -14.25 9.60
CA GLN A 168 -6.29 -14.38 9.82
C GLN A 168 -5.96 -14.21 11.30
N VAL A 169 -6.53 -13.21 11.97
CA VAL A 169 -6.31 -12.97 13.39
C VAL A 169 -6.81 -14.13 14.22
N THR A 170 -8.03 -14.63 13.96
CA THR A 170 -8.57 -15.81 14.68
C THR A 170 -7.75 -17.06 14.42
N PHE A 171 -7.29 -17.31 13.19
CA PHE A 171 -6.38 -18.43 12.89
C PHE A 171 -5.09 -18.36 13.71
N TRP A 172 -4.43 -17.19 13.74
CA TRP A 172 -3.22 -17.02 14.55
C TRP A 172 -3.51 -17.20 16.04
N VAL A 173 -4.54 -16.56 16.57
CA VAL A 173 -4.93 -16.71 17.99
C VAL A 173 -5.26 -18.16 18.33
N SER A 174 -6.00 -18.87 17.47
CA SER A 174 -6.34 -20.29 17.65
C SER A 174 -5.10 -21.20 17.58
N LEU A 175 -4.17 -20.94 16.66
CA LEU A 175 -2.89 -21.65 16.58
C LEU A 175 -2.07 -21.45 17.86
N TRP A 176 -2.05 -20.23 18.40
CA TRP A 176 -1.35 -19.91 19.63
C TRP A 176 -1.99 -20.52 20.87
N LEU A 177 -3.33 -20.53 20.95
CA LEU A 177 -4.06 -21.24 22.01
C LEU A 177 -3.79 -22.74 21.94
N LEU A 178 -3.76 -23.33 20.74
CA LEU A 178 -3.39 -24.74 20.55
C LEU A 178 -1.98 -25.05 21.05
N ILE A 179 -1.00 -24.20 20.74
CA ILE A 179 0.38 -24.36 21.25
C ILE A 179 0.40 -24.26 22.78
N TYR A 180 -0.29 -23.28 23.35
CA TYR A 180 -0.40 -23.10 24.80
C TYR A 180 -1.02 -24.33 25.49
N PHE A 181 -2.15 -24.82 24.99
CA PHE A 181 -2.81 -26.01 25.54
C PHE A 181 -2.02 -27.28 25.31
N TYR A 182 -1.36 -27.44 24.15
CA TYR A 182 -0.52 -28.61 23.87
C TYR A 182 0.70 -28.69 24.79
N LEU A 183 1.37 -27.56 25.05
CA LEU A 183 2.46 -27.48 26.03
C LEU A 183 1.96 -27.75 27.44
N GLY A 184 0.80 -27.19 27.82
CA GLY A 184 0.17 -27.47 29.11
C GLY A 184 -0.17 -28.95 29.31
N ASN A 185 -0.70 -29.61 28.28
CA ASN A 185 -1.17 -31.00 28.34
C ASN A 185 0.00 -32.02 28.31
N LYS A 186 1.09 -31.73 27.60
CA LYS A 186 2.29 -32.58 27.63
C LYS A 186 3.05 -32.53 28.95
N LEU A 187 2.95 -31.43 29.71
CA LEU A 187 3.62 -31.29 31.01
C LEU A 187 2.75 -31.72 32.21
N TYR A 188 1.43 -31.87 32.05
CA TYR A 188 0.53 -32.46 33.06
C TYR A 188 -0.25 -33.67 32.51
N PRO A 189 0.39 -34.84 32.32
CA PRO A 189 -0.34 -36.05 31.95
C PRO A 189 -1.15 -36.69 33.10
N PHE A 190 -1.18 -36.10 34.31
CA PHE A 190 -1.80 -36.70 35.49
C PHE A 190 -2.59 -35.68 36.33
N VAL A 191 -3.80 -35.35 35.88
CA VAL A 191 -4.92 -35.02 36.79
C VAL A 191 -6.21 -35.60 36.18
N THR A 192 -6.33 -36.93 36.25
CA THR A 192 -7.59 -37.67 36.33
C THR A 192 -7.37 -38.83 37.28
#